data_AF-A0A4R9B0K8-F1
#
_entry.id   AF-A0A4R9B0K8-F1
#
_cell.length_a   1.000
_cell.length_b   1.000
_cell.length_c   1.000
_cell.angle_alpha   90.00
_cell.angle_beta   90.00
_cell.angle_gamma   90.00
#
_symmetry.space_group_name_H-M   'P 1'
#
loop_
_entity.id
_entity.type
_entity.pdbx_description
1 polymer ?
#
loop_
_entity_poly.entity_id
_entity_poly.type
_entity_poly.pdbx_seq_one_letter_code
_entity_poly.pdbx_strand_id
1 'polypeptide(L)'
;MRVMAQMGMVMNLDKCIGCHTCSVTCKQAWTNRAGTEYVWFNNVETRPGQGYPRRYEDQDKWRGGWQLNKKGRLVLRSCGRLKKLLGLFASPVQPELKDYYEPWTYDYKTLIDAPLGDDFPVARPKSLITGKDTKITWSANWDDDLAGAPEMGHLDPIVEKVRKASEDKIKFAFEQTFMFYLTRICEHCLNPSCMASCPSGAIYKRVEDGIVLVDQDKCRGWRQRITGCPYKEIYFNHKTGKAEKCTFCYPRVEIGLPTVCLETCVGRLRYLGLFLYDADRVTDAAAVTDVKDLYQAQMDVLLDPNTRLVQAFTAPLHYLFRPYIVYRSRDKIPGEVRPIRRGWAPIGTEDRARDKR
;
A
#
# COMPACT_ATOMS: atom_id res chain seq x y z
N MET A 1 16.00 -14.97 20.11
CA MET A 1 16.29 -13.85 19.20
C MET A 1 16.54 -14.43 17.84
N ARG A 2 15.56 -14.28 16.95
CA ARG A 2 15.59 -14.78 15.59
C ARG A 2 15.56 -13.58 14.66
N VAL A 3 16.74 -13.19 14.19
CA VAL A 3 16.89 -12.04 13.29
C VAL A 3 16.34 -12.42 11.92
N MET A 4 15.38 -11.63 11.43
CA MET A 4 14.84 -11.72 10.08
C MET A 4 14.96 -10.37 9.39
N ALA A 5 14.87 -10.38 8.06
CA ALA A 5 14.93 -9.19 7.25
C ALA A 5 13.57 -8.90 6.62
N GLN A 6 13.23 -7.61 6.52
CA GLN A 6 12.04 -7.14 5.83
C GLN A 6 12.37 -5.97 4.93
N MET A 7 11.93 -6.05 3.68
CA MET A 7 11.84 -4.90 2.80
C MET A 7 10.71 -3.99 3.29
N GLY A 8 11.08 -2.80 3.76
CA GLY A 8 10.15 -1.77 4.22
C GLY A 8 10.14 -0.57 3.28
N MET A 9 9.04 0.18 3.32
CA MET A 9 8.86 1.40 2.55
C MET A 9 8.46 2.54 3.48
N VAL A 10 9.06 3.70 3.27
CA VAL A 10 8.66 4.96 3.91
C VAL A 10 8.08 5.87 2.82
N MET A 11 6.96 6.52 3.12
CA MET A 11 6.28 7.44 2.21
C MET A 11 6.17 8.81 2.86
N ASN A 12 6.86 9.81 2.30
CA ASN A 12 6.82 11.18 2.80
C ASN A 12 5.58 11.91 2.27
N LEU A 13 4.55 12.05 3.11
CA LEU A 13 3.28 12.68 2.72
C LEU A 13 3.43 14.16 2.35
N ASP A 14 4.41 14.88 2.91
CA ASP A 14 4.67 16.29 2.58
C ASP A 14 5.11 16.48 1.12
N LYS A 15 5.63 15.43 0.49
CA LYS A 15 6.04 15.43 -0.92
C LYS A 15 4.99 14.80 -1.86
N CYS A 16 3.89 14.32 -1.31
CA CYS A 16 2.86 13.69 -2.11
C CYS A 16 2.04 14.73 -2.85
N ILE A 17 2.01 14.64 -4.18
CA ILE A 17 1.31 15.57 -5.07
C ILE A 17 0.03 14.97 -5.66
N GLY A 18 -0.43 13.83 -5.18
CA GLY A 18 -1.69 13.25 -5.65
C GLY A 18 -1.73 12.82 -7.11
N CYS A 19 -0.61 12.74 -7.84
CA CYS A 19 -0.64 12.53 -9.30
C CYS A 19 -1.06 11.14 -9.82
N HIS A 20 -1.32 10.16 -8.94
CA HIS A 20 -1.68 8.77 -9.29
C HIS A 20 -0.72 7.97 -10.20
N THR A 21 0.45 8.51 -10.60
CA THR A 21 1.39 7.80 -11.50
C THR A 21 1.75 6.42 -10.97
N CYS A 22 2.00 6.33 -9.66
CA CYS A 22 2.33 5.08 -8.99
C CYS A 22 1.18 4.04 -9.01
N SER A 23 -0.08 4.48 -9.06
CA SER A 23 -1.26 3.61 -9.18
C SER A 23 -1.38 3.07 -10.61
N VAL A 24 -1.22 3.95 -11.60
CA VAL A 24 -1.30 3.60 -13.02
C VAL A 24 -0.21 2.61 -13.40
N THR A 25 1.05 2.85 -13.01
CA THR A 25 2.16 1.95 -13.38
C THR A 25 2.02 0.58 -12.72
N CYS A 26 1.57 0.53 -11.46
CA CYS A 26 1.25 -0.73 -10.78
C CYS A 26 0.09 -1.47 -11.48
N LYS A 27 -0.95 -0.74 -11.90
CA LYS A 27 -2.10 -1.28 -12.62
C LYS A 27 -1.68 -1.94 -13.92
N GLN A 28 -0.90 -1.22 -14.73
CA GLN A 28 -0.43 -1.70 -16.02
C GLN A 28 0.52 -2.89 -15.89
N ALA A 29 1.37 -2.91 -14.86
CA ALA A 29 2.29 -4.01 -14.64
C ALA A 29 1.62 -5.29 -14.11
N TRP A 30 0.62 -5.18 -13.23
CA TRP A 30 0.18 -6.32 -12.42
C TRP A 30 -1.33 -6.65 -12.48
N THR A 31 -2.20 -5.67 -12.69
CA THR A 31 -3.66 -5.83 -12.54
C THR A 31 -4.46 -5.33 -13.74
N ASN A 32 -3.88 -5.40 -14.94
CA ASN A 32 -4.52 -5.12 -16.23
C ASN A 32 -5.27 -6.34 -16.81
N ARG A 33 -5.41 -7.42 -16.04
CA ARG A 33 -6.05 -8.68 -16.46
C ARG A 33 -7.54 -8.68 -16.15
N ALA A 34 -8.27 -9.46 -16.93
CA ALA A 34 -9.68 -9.72 -16.66
C ALA A 34 -9.88 -10.37 -15.28
N GLY A 35 -10.86 -9.90 -14.51
CA GLY A 35 -11.06 -10.29 -13.11
C GLY A 35 -10.42 -9.33 -12.09
N THR A 36 -9.48 -8.49 -12.55
CA THR A 36 -8.73 -7.54 -11.71
C THR A 36 -8.91 -6.08 -12.13
N GLU A 37 -9.92 -5.78 -12.94
CA GLU A 37 -10.18 -4.45 -13.50
C GLU A 37 -10.46 -3.42 -12.41
N TYR A 38 -11.22 -3.81 -11.38
CA TYR A 38 -11.44 -2.97 -10.20
C TYR A 38 -10.23 -2.93 -9.27
N VAL A 39 -9.26 -3.85 -9.40
CA VAL A 39 -8.17 -4.00 -8.42
C VAL A 39 -7.06 -2.98 -8.62
N TRP A 40 -6.77 -2.24 -7.55
CA TRP A 40 -5.67 -1.28 -7.44
C TRP A 40 -4.77 -1.68 -6.27
N PHE A 41 -3.69 -2.43 -6.54
CA PHE A 41 -2.73 -2.80 -5.49
C PHE A 41 -1.98 -1.61 -4.89
N ASN A 42 -1.93 -0.52 -5.64
CA ASN A 42 -1.47 0.78 -5.19
C ASN A 42 -2.53 1.79 -5.57
N ASN A 43 -3.03 2.50 -4.57
CA ASN A 43 -4.02 3.55 -4.75
C ASN A 43 -3.55 4.81 -4.00
N VAL A 44 -4.12 5.94 -4.42
CA VAL A 44 -3.93 7.24 -3.78
C VAL A 44 -5.33 7.74 -3.48
N GLU A 45 -5.51 8.29 -2.28
CA GLU A 45 -6.79 8.77 -1.77
C GLU A 45 -6.60 10.19 -1.26
N THR A 46 -7.57 11.06 -1.52
CA THR A 46 -7.62 12.38 -0.90
C THR A 46 -8.19 12.25 0.50
N ARG A 47 -7.60 12.99 1.45
CA ARG A 47 -8.04 13.03 2.86
C ARG A 47 -8.39 14.44 3.28
N PRO A 48 -9.53 14.66 3.97
CA PRO A 48 -10.53 13.66 4.39
C PRO A 48 -11.34 13.04 3.25
N GLY A 49 -11.69 11.75 3.36
CA GLY A 49 -12.38 10.99 2.32
C GLY A 49 -12.79 9.59 2.77
N GLN A 50 -13.60 8.90 1.98
CA GLN A 50 -14.04 7.53 2.28
C GLN A 50 -12.97 6.49 1.95
N GLY A 51 -12.04 6.80 1.05
CA GLY A 51 -10.98 5.91 0.63
C GLY A 51 -11.47 4.67 -0.15
N TYR A 52 -10.58 3.68 -0.30
CA TYR A 52 -10.74 2.57 -1.24
C TYR A 52 -10.38 1.20 -0.63
N PRO A 53 -11.33 0.26 -0.46
CA PRO A 53 -12.77 0.42 -0.61
C PRO A 53 -13.34 1.43 0.39
N ARG A 54 -14.56 1.90 0.14
CA ARG A 54 -15.21 2.92 0.97
C ARG A 54 -15.24 2.53 2.44
N ARG A 55 -14.80 3.47 3.27
CA ARG A 55 -14.71 3.39 4.73
C ARG A 55 -13.93 2.16 5.19
N TYR A 56 -12.88 1.74 4.48
CA TYR A 56 -12.11 0.54 4.84
C TYR A 56 -11.54 0.59 6.28
N GLU A 57 -11.32 1.79 6.82
CA GLU A 57 -10.82 2.04 8.18
C GLU A 57 -11.84 1.76 9.28
N ASP A 58 -13.13 1.69 8.96
CA ASP A 58 -14.19 1.31 9.89
C ASP A 58 -14.14 -0.19 10.20
N GLN A 59 -13.33 -0.55 11.19
CA GLN A 59 -13.21 -1.94 11.64
C GLN A 59 -14.37 -2.41 12.53
N ASP A 60 -15.26 -1.52 12.98
CA ASP A 60 -16.52 -1.92 13.63
C ASP A 60 -17.44 -2.57 12.60
N LYS A 61 -17.52 -1.97 11.40
CA LYS A 61 -18.14 -2.58 10.22
C LYS A 61 -17.32 -3.77 9.71
N TRP A 62 -16.07 -3.56 9.32
CA TRP A 62 -15.32 -4.52 8.49
C TRP A 62 -14.58 -5.62 9.24
N ARG A 63 -14.43 -5.50 10.57
CA ARG A 63 -13.84 -6.50 11.46
C ARG A 63 -12.46 -7.05 11.01
N GLY A 64 -11.64 -6.21 10.38
CA GLY A 64 -10.28 -6.57 10.02
C GLY A 64 -9.30 -6.45 11.19
N GLY A 65 -8.14 -7.08 11.04
CA GLY A 65 -7.06 -6.99 12.00
C GLY A 65 -7.22 -7.89 13.24
N TRP A 66 -6.51 -7.50 14.29
CA TRP A 66 -6.42 -8.21 15.56
C TRP A 66 -7.17 -7.46 16.67
N GLN A 67 -7.53 -8.17 17.72
CA GLN A 67 -7.99 -7.61 18.99
C GLN A 67 -7.46 -8.48 20.14
N LEU A 68 -7.35 -7.90 21.32
CA LEU A 68 -7.04 -8.65 22.53
C LEU A 68 -8.31 -9.24 23.13
N ASN A 69 -8.26 -10.51 23.54
CA ASN A 69 -9.32 -11.09 24.36
C ASN A 69 -9.15 -10.68 25.83
N LYS A 70 -10.11 -11.06 26.69
CA LYS A 70 -10.08 -10.78 28.14
C LYS A 70 -8.83 -11.34 28.86
N LYS A 71 -8.09 -12.27 28.25
CA LYS A 71 -6.86 -12.86 28.78
C LYS A 71 -5.58 -12.24 28.18
N GLY A 72 -5.70 -11.11 27.47
CA GLY A 72 -4.57 -10.44 26.83
C GLY A 72 -3.98 -11.18 25.62
N ARG A 73 -4.68 -12.17 25.05
CA ARG A 73 -4.20 -12.90 23.87
C ARG A 73 -4.75 -12.30 22.59
N LEU A 74 -3.91 -12.23 21.57
CA LEU A 74 -4.29 -11.82 20.22
C LEU A 74 -5.27 -12.82 19.59
N VAL A 75 -6.41 -12.30 19.15
CA VAL A 75 -7.40 -13.03 18.35
C VAL A 75 -7.79 -12.18 17.16
N LEU A 76 -8.18 -12.82 16.06
CA LEU A 76 -8.68 -12.08 14.91
C LEU A 76 -10.01 -11.43 15.23
N ARG A 77 -10.14 -10.15 14.84
CA ARG A 77 -11.36 -9.37 15.06
C ARG A 77 -12.55 -9.91 14.28
N SER A 78 -12.30 -10.51 13.11
CA SER A 78 -13.33 -11.08 12.26
C SER A 78 -14.09 -12.19 12.98
N CYS A 79 -13.42 -13.30 13.30
CA CYS A 79 -13.98 -14.49 13.93
C CYS A 79 -12.88 -15.43 14.46
N GLY A 80 -13.18 -16.20 15.51
CA GLY A 80 -12.40 -17.38 15.89
C GLY A 80 -12.52 -18.54 14.90
N ARG A 81 -11.71 -19.60 15.05
CA ARG A 81 -11.63 -20.73 14.11
C ARG A 81 -13.00 -21.40 13.83
N LEU A 82 -13.79 -21.67 14.87
CA LEU A 82 -15.11 -22.32 14.73
C LEU A 82 -16.12 -21.43 13.99
N LYS A 83 -16.21 -20.15 14.35
CA LYS A 83 -17.13 -19.20 13.70
C LYS A 83 -16.75 -18.94 12.23
N LYS A 84 -15.47 -19.01 11.89
CA LYS A 84 -15.02 -18.98 10.48
C LYS A 84 -15.47 -20.20 9.69
N LEU A 85 -15.45 -21.38 10.30
CA LEU A 85 -15.91 -22.61 9.64
C LEU A 85 -17.42 -22.56 9.37
N LEU A 86 -18.20 -22.04 10.33
CA LEU A 86 -19.63 -21.82 10.16
C LEU A 86 -19.95 -20.73 9.13
N GLY A 87 -19.12 -19.69 9.03
CA GLY A 87 -19.21 -18.62 8.02
C GLY A 87 -18.50 -18.92 6.70
N LEU A 88 -18.15 -20.18 6.42
CA LEU A 88 -17.40 -20.54 5.20
C LEU A 88 -18.26 -20.37 3.93
N PHE A 89 -19.56 -20.67 4.04
CA PHE A 89 -20.50 -20.64 2.90
C PHE A 89 -20.98 -19.22 2.56
N ALA A 90 -20.98 -18.31 3.53
CA ALA A 90 -21.26 -16.90 3.33
C ALA A 90 -20.43 -16.07 4.32
N SER A 91 -19.57 -15.19 3.82
CA SER A 91 -18.83 -14.23 4.64
C SER A 91 -19.70 -12.99 4.82
N PRO A 92 -20.30 -12.76 6.00
CA PRO A 92 -21.27 -11.68 6.17
C PRO A 92 -20.64 -10.27 6.21
N VAL A 93 -19.31 -10.18 6.29
CA VAL A 93 -18.58 -8.92 6.51
C VAL A 93 -17.52 -8.71 5.42
N GLN A 94 -17.86 -9.04 4.19
CA GLN A 94 -16.95 -8.85 3.06
C GLN A 94 -17.35 -7.58 2.28
N PRO A 95 -16.39 -6.74 1.86
CA PRO A 95 -16.68 -5.68 0.91
C PRO A 95 -17.27 -6.25 -0.38
N GLU A 96 -18.34 -5.62 -0.84
CA GLU A 96 -18.98 -5.92 -2.11
C GLU A 96 -18.35 -5.07 -3.22
N LEU A 97 -18.65 -5.41 -4.48
CA LEU A 97 -18.14 -4.64 -5.62
C LEU A 97 -18.53 -3.16 -5.55
N LYS A 98 -19.72 -2.85 -5.02
CA LYS A 98 -20.18 -1.47 -4.80
C LYS A 98 -19.36 -0.69 -3.78
N ASP A 99 -18.70 -1.36 -2.82
CA ASP A 99 -17.81 -0.69 -1.86
C ASP A 99 -16.48 -0.30 -2.52
N TYR A 100 -16.10 -1.00 -3.60
CA TYR A 100 -15.05 -0.60 -4.53
C TYR A 100 -15.65 0.32 -5.61
N TYR A 101 -15.93 -0.22 -6.79
CA TYR A 101 -16.75 0.35 -7.85
C TYR A 101 -17.05 -0.74 -8.88
N GLU A 102 -18.11 -0.58 -9.67
CA GLU A 102 -18.33 -1.43 -10.84
C GLU A 102 -17.39 -0.97 -11.96
N PRO A 103 -16.41 -1.78 -12.42
CA PRO A 103 -15.48 -1.36 -13.47
C PRO A 103 -16.25 -1.19 -14.78
N TRP A 104 -15.90 -0.15 -15.54
CA TRP A 104 -16.54 0.17 -16.81
C TRP A 104 -15.50 0.43 -17.92
N THR A 105 -15.98 0.35 -19.15
CA THR A 105 -15.30 0.79 -20.37
C THR A 105 -16.27 1.66 -21.17
N TYR A 106 -15.88 2.12 -22.36
CA TYR A 106 -16.75 2.86 -23.26
C TYR A 106 -16.90 2.15 -24.59
N ASP A 107 -18.05 2.32 -25.23
CA ASP A 107 -18.27 1.86 -26.59
C ASP A 107 -17.63 2.82 -27.61
N TYR A 108 -16.31 2.75 -27.73
CA TYR A 108 -15.54 3.58 -28.65
C TYR A 108 -15.87 3.30 -30.12
N LYS A 109 -16.37 2.10 -30.45
CA LYS A 109 -16.70 1.70 -31.82
C LYS A 109 -17.84 2.53 -32.39
N THR A 110 -18.81 2.91 -31.55
CA THR A 110 -19.91 3.82 -31.93
C THR A 110 -19.40 5.17 -32.46
N LEU A 111 -18.22 5.65 -32.07
CA LEU A 111 -17.67 6.91 -32.59
C LEU A 111 -17.21 6.83 -34.05
N ILE A 112 -16.96 5.62 -34.55
CA ILE A 112 -16.41 5.38 -35.89
C ILE A 112 -17.49 4.79 -36.81
N ASP A 113 -18.33 3.90 -36.27
CA ASP A 113 -19.25 3.08 -37.04
C ASP A 113 -20.70 3.57 -37.00
N ALA A 114 -20.99 4.65 -36.29
CA ALA A 114 -22.35 5.17 -36.20
C ALA A 114 -22.87 5.57 -37.59
N PRO A 115 -24.11 5.18 -37.93
CA PRO A 115 -24.75 5.61 -39.17
C PRO A 115 -24.98 7.12 -39.16
N LEU A 116 -25.12 7.72 -40.34
CA LEU A 116 -25.55 9.11 -40.49
C LEU A 116 -26.90 9.31 -39.77
N GLY A 117 -26.97 10.36 -38.96
CA GLY A 117 -28.17 10.73 -38.21
C GLY A 117 -28.07 12.17 -37.75
N ASP A 118 -29.14 12.65 -37.12
CA ASP A 118 -29.25 14.04 -36.68
C ASP A 118 -28.45 14.33 -35.39
N ASP A 119 -28.13 13.29 -34.62
CA ASP A 119 -27.40 13.38 -33.36
C ASP A 119 -25.92 12.98 -33.50
N PHE A 120 -25.05 13.62 -32.71
CA PHE A 120 -23.65 13.22 -32.62
C PHE A 120 -23.49 11.88 -31.88
N PRO A 121 -22.71 10.92 -32.41
CA PRO A 121 -22.44 9.67 -31.71
C PRO A 121 -21.61 9.92 -30.45
N VAL A 122 -22.00 9.25 -29.36
CA VAL A 122 -21.29 9.32 -28.07
C VAL A 122 -20.89 7.93 -27.60
N ALA A 123 -19.67 7.80 -27.09
CA ALA A 123 -19.19 6.56 -26.50
C ALA A 123 -19.85 6.36 -25.13
N ARG A 124 -20.90 5.52 -25.07
CA ARG A 124 -21.63 5.27 -23.82
C ARG A 124 -20.83 4.34 -22.89
N PRO A 125 -20.87 4.55 -21.58
CA PRO A 125 -20.25 3.65 -20.60
C PRO A 125 -20.92 2.28 -20.58
N LYS A 126 -20.09 1.23 -20.65
CA LYS A 126 -20.46 -0.19 -20.58
C LYS A 126 -19.84 -0.81 -19.34
N SER A 127 -20.62 -1.56 -18.57
CA SER A 127 -20.09 -2.34 -17.44
C SER A 127 -19.15 -3.44 -17.94
N LEU A 128 -17.97 -3.56 -17.34
CA LEU A 128 -17.04 -4.67 -17.58
C LEU A 128 -17.47 -5.97 -16.88
N ILE A 129 -18.50 -5.92 -16.04
CA ILE A 129 -19.08 -7.09 -15.37
C ILE A 129 -20.26 -7.65 -16.15
N THR A 130 -21.18 -6.79 -16.58
CA THR A 130 -22.43 -7.21 -17.25
C THR A 130 -22.43 -7.02 -18.76
N GLY A 131 -21.52 -6.19 -19.31
CA GLY A 131 -21.49 -5.81 -20.72
C GLY A 131 -22.61 -4.84 -21.14
N LYS A 132 -23.50 -4.44 -20.22
CA LYS A 132 -24.64 -3.57 -20.49
C LYS A 132 -24.29 -2.10 -20.31
N ASP A 133 -25.10 -1.23 -20.90
CA ASP A 133 -25.07 0.21 -20.62
C ASP A 133 -25.24 0.43 -19.11
N THR A 134 -24.41 1.28 -18.54
CA THR A 134 -24.44 1.57 -17.10
C THR A 134 -24.28 3.05 -16.83
N LYS A 135 -24.76 3.53 -15.68
CA LYS A 135 -24.48 4.89 -15.22
C LYS A 135 -23.33 4.84 -14.22
N ILE A 136 -22.29 5.62 -14.47
CA ILE A 136 -21.16 5.74 -13.53
C ILE A 136 -21.63 6.55 -12.33
N THR A 137 -21.61 5.93 -11.15
CA THR A 137 -22.05 6.55 -9.88
C THR A 137 -20.96 6.59 -8.82
N TRP A 138 -19.87 5.85 -9.02
CA TRP A 138 -18.72 5.80 -8.12
C TRP A 138 -17.47 5.28 -8.85
N SER A 139 -16.28 5.55 -8.29
CA SER A 139 -14.99 5.06 -8.79
C SER A 139 -13.98 4.85 -7.65
N ALA A 140 -12.79 4.33 -7.97
CA ALA A 140 -11.72 4.16 -6.99
C ALA A 140 -11.15 5.48 -6.43
N ASN A 141 -11.49 6.63 -7.01
CA ASN A 141 -11.00 7.95 -6.61
C ASN A 141 -12.10 9.01 -6.85
N TRP A 142 -13.30 8.77 -6.32
CA TRP A 142 -14.48 9.61 -6.60
C TRP A 142 -14.48 10.92 -5.83
N ASP A 143 -13.88 10.92 -4.64
CA ASP A 143 -13.73 12.05 -3.72
C ASP A 143 -12.35 12.74 -3.86
N ASP A 144 -11.75 12.65 -5.04
CA ASP A 144 -10.50 13.33 -5.38
C ASP A 144 -10.60 14.84 -5.19
N ASP A 145 -9.53 15.47 -4.70
CA ASP A 145 -9.47 16.93 -4.45
C ASP A 145 -10.71 17.49 -3.71
N LEU A 146 -11.22 16.70 -2.74
CA LEU A 146 -12.40 17.02 -1.93
C LEU A 146 -13.73 17.10 -2.72
N ALA A 147 -13.81 16.48 -3.89
CA ALA A 147 -15.05 16.39 -4.65
C ALA A 147 -16.16 15.72 -3.81
N GLY A 148 -17.26 16.44 -3.58
CA GLY A 148 -18.37 15.99 -2.74
C GLY A 148 -18.08 15.96 -1.23
N ALA A 149 -17.03 16.66 -0.77
CA ALA A 149 -16.69 16.74 0.66
C ALA A 149 -17.77 17.39 1.53
N PRO A 150 -18.54 18.42 1.10
CA PRO A 150 -19.63 18.95 1.90
C PRO A 150 -20.69 17.89 2.22
N GLU A 151 -21.02 17.01 1.26
CA GLU A 151 -22.02 15.96 1.45
C GLU A 151 -21.45 14.72 2.13
N MET A 152 -20.20 14.33 1.86
CA MET A 152 -19.66 13.02 2.26
C MET A 152 -18.44 13.06 3.18
N GLY A 153 -17.81 14.21 3.39
CA GLY A 153 -16.59 14.31 4.20
C GLY A 153 -16.81 13.90 5.66
N HIS A 154 -18.04 14.02 6.17
CA HIS A 154 -18.40 13.55 7.51
C HIS A 154 -18.44 12.02 7.65
N LEU A 155 -18.40 11.28 6.53
CA LEU A 155 -18.37 9.81 6.49
C LEU A 155 -16.95 9.23 6.59
N ASP A 156 -15.91 10.07 6.50
CA ASP A 156 -14.53 9.67 6.79
C ASP A 156 -14.45 9.15 8.25
N PRO A 157 -14.04 7.90 8.50
CA PRO A 157 -14.00 7.33 9.84
C PRO A 157 -13.09 8.08 10.83
N ILE A 158 -12.06 8.78 10.37
CA ILE A 158 -11.19 9.61 11.19
C ILE A 158 -11.90 10.93 11.54
N VAL A 159 -12.54 11.58 10.58
CA VAL A 159 -13.34 12.80 10.83
C VAL A 159 -14.46 12.51 11.83
N GLU A 160 -15.17 11.40 11.65
CA GLU A 160 -16.24 10.97 12.55
C GLU A 160 -15.73 10.82 14.00
N LYS A 161 -14.56 10.17 14.18
CA LYS A 161 -13.94 10.01 15.50
C LYS A 161 -13.49 11.34 16.11
N VAL A 162 -12.84 12.20 15.33
CA VAL A 162 -12.35 13.50 15.81
C VAL A 162 -13.51 14.41 16.20
N ARG A 163 -14.59 14.44 15.42
CA ARG A 163 -15.80 15.22 15.75
C ARG A 163 -16.48 14.71 17.02
N LYS A 164 -16.59 13.39 17.22
CA LYS A 164 -17.12 12.82 18.47
C LYS A 164 -16.27 13.16 19.69
N ALA A 165 -14.94 13.26 19.53
CA ALA A 165 -14.01 13.52 20.62
C ALA A 165 -13.75 15.03 20.87
N SER A 166 -14.13 15.89 19.94
CA SER A 166 -13.91 17.33 20.01
C SER A 166 -14.96 18.03 19.18
N GLU A 167 -16.10 18.33 19.81
CA GLU A 167 -17.24 19.09 19.28
C GLU A 167 -16.73 20.28 18.43
N ASP A 168 -16.76 20.16 17.09
CA ASP A 168 -16.49 21.24 16.12
C ASP A 168 -15.05 21.56 15.65
N LYS A 169 -14.05 20.67 15.81
CA LYS A 169 -12.69 20.94 15.27
C LYS A 169 -12.55 20.86 13.75
N ILE A 170 -13.37 20.07 13.05
CA ILE A 170 -13.31 19.93 11.59
C ILE A 170 -14.56 20.57 11.00
N LYS A 171 -14.43 21.82 10.54
CA LYS A 171 -15.48 22.54 9.83
C LYS A 171 -15.21 22.41 8.32
N PHE A 172 -16.22 22.01 7.56
CA PHE A 172 -16.19 22.09 6.10
C PHE A 172 -16.55 23.52 5.67
N ALA A 173 -15.83 24.50 6.24
CA ALA A 173 -15.91 25.90 5.88
C ALA A 173 -14.78 26.19 4.89
N PHE A 174 -15.06 27.04 3.91
CA PHE A 174 -14.15 27.30 2.79
C PHE A 174 -12.75 27.75 3.25
N GLU A 175 -12.69 28.62 4.27
CA GLU A 175 -11.46 29.20 4.81
C GLU A 175 -10.62 28.22 5.64
N GLN A 176 -11.21 27.10 6.06
CA GLN A 176 -10.55 26.05 6.86
C GLN A 176 -10.39 24.74 6.07
N THR A 177 -10.52 24.82 4.73
CA THR A 177 -10.33 23.69 3.85
C THR A 177 -8.90 23.18 3.94
N PHE A 178 -8.75 21.88 4.20
CA PHE A 178 -7.48 21.19 4.14
C PHE A 178 -7.65 19.89 3.38
N MET A 179 -6.60 19.50 2.64
CA MET A 179 -6.50 18.17 2.08
C MET A 179 -5.06 17.71 2.03
N PHE A 180 -4.87 16.40 2.01
CA PHE A 180 -3.60 15.79 1.67
C PHE A 180 -3.84 14.45 0.99
N TYR A 181 -2.82 13.94 0.32
CA TYR A 181 -2.92 12.69 -0.41
C TYR A 181 -2.31 11.55 0.38
N LEU A 182 -3.11 10.52 0.65
CA LEU A 182 -2.67 9.30 1.28
C LEU A 182 -2.51 8.21 0.21
N THR A 183 -1.27 7.84 -0.06
CA THR A 183 -1.00 6.68 -0.92
C THR A 183 -0.82 5.41 -0.10
N ARG A 184 -1.43 4.32 -0.58
CA ARG A 184 -1.47 3.05 0.15
C ARG A 184 -1.15 1.87 -0.76
N ILE A 185 -0.52 0.87 -0.15
CA ILE A 185 -0.24 -0.45 -0.72
C ILE A 185 -0.42 -1.47 0.41
N CYS A 186 -0.24 -2.77 0.12
CA CYS A 186 -0.10 -3.75 1.19
C CYS A 186 1.09 -3.41 2.10
N GLU A 187 0.85 -3.38 3.41
CA GLU A 187 1.87 -3.09 4.43
C GLU A 187 2.88 -4.21 4.68
N HIS A 188 2.69 -5.39 4.08
CA HIS A 188 3.59 -6.55 4.25
C HIS A 188 3.94 -6.84 5.72
N CYS A 189 2.92 -6.77 6.59
CA CYS A 189 3.06 -6.71 8.05
C CYS A 189 3.98 -7.80 8.64
N LEU A 190 4.57 -7.50 9.80
CA LEU A 190 5.28 -8.49 10.63
C LEU A 190 4.32 -9.52 11.22
N ASN A 191 3.12 -9.09 11.65
CA ASN A 191 2.04 -9.94 12.13
C ASN A 191 0.79 -9.88 11.21
N PRO A 192 0.84 -10.50 10.02
CA PRO A 192 -0.20 -10.35 9.00
C PRO A 192 -1.50 -11.08 9.38
N SER A 193 -2.55 -10.32 9.70
CA SER A 193 -3.89 -10.86 9.98
C SER A 193 -4.50 -11.58 8.78
N CYS A 194 -4.12 -11.21 7.55
CA CYS A 194 -4.52 -11.91 6.33
C CYS A 194 -3.99 -13.34 6.27
N MET A 195 -2.77 -13.57 6.75
CA MET A 195 -2.17 -14.91 6.83
C MET A 195 -2.92 -15.76 7.85
N ALA A 196 -3.13 -15.23 9.06
CA ALA A 196 -3.88 -15.91 10.12
C ALA A 196 -5.37 -16.14 9.79
N SER A 197 -5.94 -15.34 8.89
CA SER A 197 -7.34 -15.47 8.47
C SER A 197 -7.56 -16.50 7.37
N CYS A 198 -6.55 -16.88 6.61
CA CYS A 198 -6.66 -17.83 5.50
C CYS A 198 -6.85 -19.28 5.99
N PRO A 199 -8.00 -19.94 5.73
CA PRO A 199 -8.22 -21.31 6.20
C PRO A 199 -7.33 -22.34 5.51
N SER A 200 -6.99 -22.11 4.24
CA SER A 200 -6.17 -23.04 3.45
C SER A 200 -4.67 -22.85 3.60
N GLY A 201 -4.21 -21.91 4.44
CA GLY A 201 -2.78 -21.61 4.60
C GLY A 201 -2.09 -21.11 3.32
N ALA A 202 -2.86 -20.57 2.36
CA ALA A 202 -2.34 -20.14 1.06
C ALA A 202 -1.74 -18.73 1.06
N ILE A 203 -1.59 -18.10 2.23
CA ILE A 203 -0.82 -16.85 2.37
C ILE A 203 0.40 -17.21 3.19
N TYR A 204 1.56 -16.71 2.77
CA TYR A 204 2.82 -16.90 3.48
C TYR A 204 3.65 -15.61 3.43
N LYS A 205 4.55 -15.47 4.40
CA LYS A 205 5.58 -14.43 4.43
C LYS A 205 6.90 -15.09 4.08
N ARG A 206 7.57 -14.57 3.04
CA ARG A 206 8.90 -15.00 2.60
C ARG A 206 9.92 -14.70 3.70
N VAL A 207 10.90 -15.59 3.84
CA VAL A 207 11.86 -15.55 4.95
C VAL A 207 13.03 -14.61 4.67
N GLU A 208 13.35 -14.44 3.40
CA GLU A 208 14.51 -13.69 2.89
C GLU A 208 14.28 -12.17 2.81
N ASP A 209 13.05 -11.73 2.56
CA ASP A 209 12.72 -10.33 2.30
C ASP A 209 11.45 -9.85 3.05
N GLY A 210 10.77 -10.75 3.77
CA GLY A 210 9.55 -10.43 4.50
C GLY A 210 8.34 -10.11 3.61
N ILE A 211 8.41 -10.34 2.30
CA ILE A 211 7.28 -10.09 1.39
C ILE A 211 6.18 -11.13 1.67
N VAL A 212 4.92 -10.66 1.64
CA VAL A 212 3.74 -11.47 1.98
C VAL A 212 3.01 -11.75 0.68
N LEU A 213 2.84 -13.02 0.33
CA LEU A 213 2.29 -13.44 -0.96
C LEU A 213 1.08 -14.34 -0.78
N VAL A 214 0.26 -14.40 -1.81
CA VAL A 214 -0.81 -15.39 -1.94
C VAL A 214 -0.34 -16.44 -2.94
N ASP A 215 -0.18 -17.67 -2.47
CA ASP A 215 0.03 -18.84 -3.31
C ASP A 215 -1.22 -19.06 -4.17
N GLN A 216 -1.10 -18.81 -5.48
CA GLN A 216 -2.23 -18.92 -6.39
C GLN A 216 -2.66 -20.38 -6.60
N ASP A 217 -1.78 -21.37 -6.45
CA ASP A 217 -2.12 -22.78 -6.64
C ASP A 217 -2.84 -23.35 -5.41
N LYS A 218 -2.44 -22.94 -4.21
CA LYS A 218 -3.11 -23.32 -2.96
C LYS A 218 -4.35 -22.47 -2.67
N CYS A 219 -4.53 -21.34 -3.35
CA CYS A 219 -5.68 -20.47 -3.12
C CYS A 219 -6.99 -21.10 -3.59
N ARG A 220 -7.86 -21.43 -2.63
CA ARG A 220 -9.20 -21.98 -2.87
C ARG A 220 -10.34 -20.94 -2.86
N GLY A 221 -10.01 -19.65 -2.89
CA GLY A 221 -11.06 -18.63 -3.02
C GLY A 221 -11.98 -18.43 -1.81
N TRP A 222 -11.60 -18.86 -0.60
CA TRP A 222 -12.45 -18.75 0.61
C TRP A 222 -12.84 -17.32 1.04
N ARG A 223 -12.22 -16.28 0.46
CA ARG A 223 -12.48 -14.84 0.68
C ARG A 223 -12.33 -14.29 2.12
N GLN A 224 -12.17 -15.14 3.14
CA GLN A 224 -11.98 -14.75 4.55
C GLN A 224 -10.79 -13.79 4.80
N ARG A 225 -9.76 -13.90 3.96
CA ARG A 225 -8.55 -13.07 4.01
C ARG A 225 -8.79 -11.61 3.62
N ILE A 226 -9.83 -11.35 2.83
CA ILE A 226 -10.25 -9.99 2.45
C ILE A 226 -10.79 -9.26 3.68
N THR A 227 -11.72 -9.89 4.41
CA THR A 227 -12.21 -9.39 5.69
C THR A 227 -11.09 -9.28 6.73
N GLY A 228 -10.21 -10.29 6.80
CA GLY A 228 -9.13 -10.33 7.79
C GLY A 228 -8.11 -9.20 7.69
N CYS A 229 -7.86 -8.66 6.50
CA CYS A 229 -6.98 -7.51 6.32
C CYS A 229 -7.69 -6.21 6.78
N PRO A 230 -7.16 -5.47 7.78
CA PRO A 230 -7.76 -4.20 8.19
C PRO A 230 -7.64 -3.13 7.11
N TYR A 231 -6.57 -3.17 6.32
CA TYR A 231 -6.31 -2.25 5.21
C TYR A 231 -7.08 -2.57 3.92
N LYS A 232 -7.75 -3.72 3.84
CA LYS A 232 -8.45 -4.20 2.63
C LYS A 232 -7.59 -4.28 1.37
N GLU A 233 -6.27 -4.46 1.55
CA GLU A 233 -5.26 -4.64 0.49
C GLU A 233 -5.19 -6.07 -0.08
N ILE A 234 -6.30 -6.80 0.00
CA ILE A 234 -6.47 -8.12 -0.62
C ILE A 234 -7.76 -8.06 -1.39
N TYR A 235 -7.67 -8.37 -2.68
CA TYR A 235 -8.75 -8.25 -3.63
C TYR A 235 -9.15 -9.61 -4.15
N PHE A 236 -10.41 -9.77 -4.51
CA PHE A 236 -10.92 -11.00 -5.11
C PHE A 236 -10.88 -10.90 -6.63
N ASN A 237 -10.08 -11.74 -7.29
CA ASN A 237 -10.19 -11.87 -8.73
C ASN A 237 -11.51 -12.61 -9.05
N HIS A 238 -12.49 -11.87 -9.58
CA HIS A 238 -13.82 -12.39 -9.83
C HIS A 238 -13.86 -13.42 -10.97
N LYS A 239 -12.86 -13.40 -11.87
CA LYS A 239 -12.73 -14.33 -12.98
C LYS A 239 -12.06 -15.65 -12.58
N THR A 240 -10.96 -15.59 -11.83
CA THR A 240 -10.21 -16.80 -11.42
C THR A 240 -10.75 -17.42 -10.12
N GLY A 241 -11.56 -16.68 -9.39
CA GLY A 241 -12.08 -17.09 -8.09
C GLY A 241 -11.04 -17.07 -6.97
N LYS A 242 -9.88 -16.42 -7.18
CA LYS A 242 -8.74 -16.41 -6.25
C LYS A 242 -8.50 -15.02 -5.67
N ALA A 243 -7.87 -14.97 -4.50
CA ALA A 243 -7.47 -13.72 -3.90
C ALA A 243 -6.11 -13.28 -4.46
N GLU A 244 -5.98 -11.99 -4.78
CA GLU A 244 -4.74 -11.38 -5.23
C GLU A 244 -4.43 -10.14 -4.36
N LYS A 245 -3.16 -9.79 -4.26
CA LYS A 245 -2.67 -8.66 -3.46
C LYS A 245 -1.39 -8.10 -4.05
N CYS A 246 -1.00 -6.90 -3.62
CA CYS A 246 0.31 -6.34 -3.91
C CYS A 246 1.42 -7.38 -3.63
N THR A 247 2.29 -7.61 -4.60
CA THR A 247 3.39 -8.57 -4.53
C THR A 247 4.71 -7.91 -4.10
N PHE A 248 4.65 -6.64 -3.71
CA PHE A 248 5.81 -5.77 -3.47
C PHE A 248 6.82 -5.78 -4.63
N CYS A 249 6.36 -6.07 -5.85
CA CYS A 249 7.22 -6.28 -7.02
C CYS A 249 8.37 -7.26 -6.73
N TYR A 250 8.12 -8.37 -6.01
CA TYR A 250 9.19 -9.32 -5.65
C TYR A 250 10.10 -9.73 -6.83
N PRO A 251 9.63 -9.92 -8.09
CA PRO A 251 10.54 -10.27 -9.19
C PRO A 251 11.58 -9.19 -9.49
N ARG A 252 11.27 -7.92 -9.17
CA ARG A 252 12.20 -6.79 -9.30
C ARG A 252 13.11 -6.68 -8.08
N VAL A 253 12.53 -6.84 -6.89
CA VAL A 253 13.29 -6.77 -5.63
C VAL A 253 14.36 -7.87 -5.56
N GLU A 254 14.06 -9.08 -6.05
CA GLU A 254 15.00 -10.21 -6.13
C GLU A 254 16.28 -9.89 -6.93
N ILE A 255 16.19 -8.99 -7.91
CA ILE A 255 17.32 -8.55 -8.74
C ILE A 255 17.84 -7.17 -8.34
N GLY A 256 17.50 -6.69 -7.13
CA GLY A 256 17.98 -5.41 -6.60
C GLY A 256 17.33 -4.17 -7.24
N LEU A 257 16.26 -4.33 -8.02
CA LEU A 257 15.52 -3.21 -8.58
C LEU A 257 14.44 -2.72 -7.62
N PRO A 258 14.15 -1.40 -7.61
CA PRO A 258 13.04 -0.85 -6.84
C PRO A 258 11.69 -1.38 -7.33
N THR A 259 10.69 -1.27 -6.46
CA THR A 259 9.30 -1.51 -6.84
C THR A 259 8.85 -0.50 -7.90
N VAL A 260 7.91 -0.91 -8.78
CA VAL A 260 7.40 -0.04 -9.86
C VAL A 260 6.83 1.26 -9.29
N CYS A 261 6.05 1.19 -8.21
CA CYS A 261 5.44 2.37 -7.60
C CYS A 261 6.45 3.33 -6.96
N LEU A 262 7.64 2.87 -6.59
CA LEU A 262 8.75 3.70 -6.11
C LEU A 262 9.51 4.32 -7.27
N GLU A 263 9.95 3.51 -8.23
CA GLU A 263 10.76 3.97 -9.36
C GLU A 263 10.04 5.07 -10.17
N THR A 264 8.72 4.90 -10.35
CA THR A 264 7.90 5.84 -11.12
C THR A 264 7.25 6.91 -10.26
N CYS A 265 7.73 7.13 -9.03
CA CYS A 265 7.15 8.14 -8.14
C CYS A 265 7.61 9.55 -8.52
N VAL A 266 6.76 10.30 -9.21
CA VAL A 266 7.04 11.67 -9.69
C VAL A 266 7.35 12.62 -8.53
N GLY A 267 6.58 12.54 -7.43
CA GLY A 267 6.82 13.35 -6.23
C GLY A 267 8.07 12.97 -5.42
N ARG A 268 8.76 11.88 -5.80
CA ARG A 268 9.97 11.36 -5.11
C ARG A 268 9.76 11.19 -3.60
N LEU A 269 8.60 10.67 -3.21
CA LEU A 269 8.19 10.56 -1.80
C LEU A 269 8.48 9.19 -1.18
N ARG A 270 8.77 8.17 -2.00
CA ARG A 270 8.93 6.79 -1.55
C ARG A 270 10.40 6.43 -1.37
N TYR A 271 10.70 5.82 -0.25
CA TYR A 271 12.03 5.31 0.11
C TYR A 271 11.91 3.82 0.44
N LEU A 272 12.84 3.02 -0.04
CA LEU A 272 12.87 1.58 0.18
C LEU A 272 14.15 1.22 0.92
N GLY A 273 14.01 0.38 1.94
CA GLY A 273 15.13 -0.05 2.76
C GLY A 273 14.88 -1.42 3.37
N LEU A 274 15.98 -2.08 3.75
CA LEU A 274 15.93 -3.32 4.51
C LEU A 274 15.91 -2.97 6.00
N PHE A 275 14.99 -3.57 6.75
CA PHE A 275 14.94 -3.48 8.20
C PHE A 275 15.14 -4.86 8.80
N LEU A 276 16.02 -4.95 9.79
CA LEU A 276 16.25 -6.17 10.56
C LEU A 276 15.34 -6.15 11.78
N TYR A 277 14.75 -7.30 12.11
CA TYR A 277 13.80 -7.39 13.22
C TYR A 277 13.95 -8.72 13.98
N ASP A 278 13.64 -8.71 15.28
CA ASP A 278 13.56 -9.93 16.08
C ASP A 278 12.17 -10.58 15.93
N ALA A 279 12.10 -11.64 15.13
CA ALA A 279 10.86 -12.35 14.84
C ALA A 279 10.23 -13.00 16.08
N ASP A 280 11.01 -13.28 17.12
CA ASP A 280 10.50 -13.90 18.35
C ASP A 280 9.68 -12.90 19.19
N ARG A 281 9.95 -11.60 19.06
CA ARG A 281 9.29 -10.51 19.83
C ARG A 281 8.05 -9.92 19.13
N VAL A 282 7.79 -10.29 17.88
CA VAL A 282 6.69 -9.72 17.08
C VAL A 282 5.32 -9.93 17.73
N THR A 283 5.07 -11.11 18.32
CA THR A 283 3.76 -11.39 18.94
C THR A 283 3.57 -10.60 20.22
N ASP A 284 4.62 -10.48 21.03
CA ASP A 284 4.57 -9.69 22.28
C ASP A 284 4.35 -8.21 21.97
N ALA A 285 5.08 -7.66 20.99
CA ALA A 285 4.91 -6.28 20.54
C ALA A 285 3.50 -6.01 19.99
N ALA A 286 2.93 -6.96 19.25
CA ALA A 286 1.57 -6.84 18.74
C ALA A 286 0.50 -7.01 19.83
N ALA A 287 0.85 -7.54 21.02
CA ALA A 287 -0.07 -7.86 22.10
C ALA A 287 -0.08 -6.84 23.24
N VAL A 288 0.63 -5.70 23.11
CA VAL A 288 0.57 -4.61 24.08
C VAL A 288 -0.88 -4.11 24.27
N THR A 289 -1.22 -3.78 25.52
CA THR A 289 -2.61 -3.52 25.91
C THR A 289 -3.11 -2.14 25.51
N ASP A 290 -2.25 -1.11 25.57
CA ASP A 290 -2.58 0.21 25.05
C ASP A 290 -2.20 0.27 23.56
N VAL A 291 -3.18 0.63 22.73
CA VAL A 291 -3.00 0.82 21.29
C VAL A 291 -1.97 1.92 20.99
N LYS A 292 -1.83 2.91 21.88
CA LYS A 292 -0.85 4.00 21.72
C LYS A 292 0.60 3.51 21.83
N ASP A 293 0.82 2.40 22.52
CA ASP A 293 2.16 1.83 22.71
C ASP A 293 2.61 0.94 21.54
N LEU A 294 1.69 0.55 20.65
CA LEU A 294 2.00 -0.34 19.51
C LEU A 294 3.09 0.22 18.59
N TYR A 295 3.12 1.54 18.41
CA TYR A 295 4.17 2.18 17.61
C TYR A 295 5.54 1.96 18.23
N GLN A 296 5.69 2.29 19.51
CA GLN A 296 6.96 2.13 20.20
C GLN A 296 7.34 0.65 20.30
N ALA A 297 6.38 -0.23 20.61
CA ALA A 297 6.59 -1.67 20.65
C ALA A 297 7.08 -2.24 19.31
N GLN A 298 6.58 -1.72 18.18
CA GLN A 298 7.09 -2.09 16.86
C GLN A 298 8.51 -1.58 16.64
N MET A 299 8.82 -0.35 17.05
CA MET A 299 10.18 0.20 16.97
C MET A 299 11.17 -0.63 17.80
N ASP A 300 10.77 -1.11 18.96
CA ASP A 300 11.60 -1.93 19.86
C ASP A 300 11.87 -3.35 19.32
N VAL A 301 11.12 -3.78 18.29
CA VAL A 301 11.35 -5.05 17.56
C VAL A 301 12.37 -4.85 16.43
N LEU A 302 12.56 -3.63 15.95
CA LEU A 302 13.58 -3.31 14.95
C LEU A 302 14.97 -3.33 15.59
N LEU A 303 15.94 -3.83 14.84
CA LEU A 303 17.31 -4.03 15.30
C LEU A 303 18.24 -3.02 14.62
N ASP A 304 19.18 -2.47 15.39
CA ASP A 304 20.25 -1.65 14.83
C ASP A 304 21.25 -2.55 14.04
N PRO A 305 21.34 -2.38 12.72
CA PRO A 305 22.21 -3.20 11.87
C PRO A 305 23.71 -3.00 12.17
N ASN A 306 24.08 -1.94 12.88
CA ASN A 306 25.48 -1.61 13.18
C ASN A 306 25.99 -2.28 14.47
N THR A 307 25.13 -2.98 15.20
CA THR A 307 25.55 -3.66 16.44
C THR A 307 26.28 -4.96 16.12
N ARG A 308 27.36 -5.25 16.85
CA ARG A 308 28.16 -6.47 16.70
C ARG A 308 27.33 -7.74 16.88
N LEU A 309 26.33 -7.70 17.77
CA LEU A 309 25.42 -8.81 18.00
C LEU A 309 24.62 -9.14 16.74
N VAL A 310 24.01 -8.13 16.12
CA VAL A 310 23.25 -8.31 14.87
C VAL A 310 24.17 -8.76 13.74
N GLN A 311 25.38 -8.22 13.65
CA GLN A 311 26.39 -8.64 12.66
C GLN A 311 26.78 -10.12 12.82
N ALA A 312 26.95 -10.60 14.05
CA ALA A 312 27.26 -12.00 14.33
C ALA A 312 26.12 -12.96 13.90
N PHE A 313 24.85 -12.56 14.13
CA PHE A 313 23.68 -13.34 13.70
C PHE A 313 23.35 -13.22 12.22
N THR A 314 23.88 -12.20 11.54
CA THR A 314 23.69 -11.98 10.09
C THR A 314 24.92 -12.39 9.27
N ALA A 315 26.00 -12.89 9.88
CA ALA A 315 27.29 -13.24 9.25
C ALA A 315 27.20 -14.05 7.93
N PRO A 316 26.21 -14.95 7.70
CA PRO A 316 26.05 -15.58 6.38
C PRO A 316 25.62 -14.62 5.26
N LEU A 317 24.95 -13.51 5.59
CA LEU A 317 24.49 -12.47 4.65
C LEU A 317 25.55 -11.41 4.33
N HIS A 318 26.53 -11.19 5.23
CA HIS A 318 27.60 -10.19 5.02
C HIS A 318 28.49 -10.48 3.81
N TYR A 319 28.57 -11.74 3.37
CA TYR A 319 29.35 -12.11 2.18
C TYR A 319 28.58 -11.96 0.86
N LEU A 320 27.25 -11.89 0.87
CA LEU A 320 26.43 -11.82 -0.35
C LEU A 320 25.99 -10.40 -0.70
N PHE A 321 25.84 -9.51 0.29
CA PHE A 321 25.40 -8.13 0.08
C PHE A 321 26.40 -7.16 0.69
N ARG A 322 27.56 -6.98 0.03
CA ARG A 322 28.36 -5.76 0.20
C ARG A 322 27.79 -4.71 -0.77
N PRO A 323 26.79 -3.89 -0.41
CA PRO A 323 26.66 -2.61 -1.08
C PRO A 323 27.91 -1.83 -0.71
N TYR A 324 28.61 -1.31 -1.70
CA TYR A 324 29.54 -0.21 -1.48
C TYR A 324 28.72 0.96 -0.93
N ILE A 325 28.46 0.98 0.38
CA ILE A 325 28.16 2.23 1.08
C ILE A 325 29.48 2.98 1.04
N VAL A 326 29.67 3.76 -0.03
CA VAL A 326 30.68 4.79 -0.07
C VAL A 326 30.25 5.81 0.96
N TYR A 327 30.72 5.65 2.20
CA TYR A 327 30.83 6.76 3.11
C TYR A 327 31.77 7.75 2.45
N ARG A 328 31.20 8.72 1.72
CA ARG A 328 31.93 9.95 1.41
C ARG A 328 32.00 10.68 2.74
N SER A 329 33.01 10.36 3.55
CA SER A 329 33.38 11.17 4.70
C SER A 329 33.58 12.58 4.15
N ARG A 330 32.64 13.48 4.47
CA ARG A 330 32.85 14.90 4.27
C ARG A 330 33.94 15.29 5.25
N ASP A 331 35.18 15.19 4.81
CA ASP A 331 36.30 15.89 5.41
C ASP A 331 37.31 16.20 4.32
N LYS A 332 37.31 17.46 3.89
CA LYS A 332 38.50 18.31 3.92
C LYS A 332 38.11 19.78 3.78
N ILE A 333 38.58 20.52 4.77
CA ILE A 333 38.64 21.97 4.90
C ILE A 333 39.16 22.60 3.60
N PRO A 334 38.59 23.71 3.11
CA PRO A 334 39.10 24.40 1.93
C PRO A 334 40.46 25.04 2.27
N GLY A 335 41.55 24.60 1.62
CA GLY A 335 42.85 25.25 1.85
C GLY A 335 44.09 24.65 1.21
N GLU A 336 44.13 23.37 0.81
CA GLU A 336 45.35 22.80 0.24
C GLU A 336 45.16 22.28 -1.19
N VAL A 337 45.66 23.06 -2.15
CA VAL A 337 45.87 22.64 -3.53
C VAL A 337 46.99 21.61 -3.56
N ARG A 338 46.66 20.33 -3.80
CA ARG A 338 47.66 19.33 -4.20
C ARG A 338 47.89 19.41 -5.72
N PRO A 339 49.14 19.32 -6.19
CA PRO A 339 49.44 19.42 -7.61
C PRO A 339 48.88 18.21 -8.36
N ILE A 340 48.27 18.48 -9.51
CA ILE A 340 47.71 17.50 -10.44
C ILE A 340 48.87 16.61 -10.94
N ARG A 341 48.78 15.29 -10.72
CA ARG A 341 49.66 14.33 -11.41
C ARG A 341 49.35 14.40 -12.91
N ARG A 342 50.37 14.74 -13.72
CA ARG A 342 50.31 14.66 -15.20
C ARG A 342 49.80 13.27 -15.61
N GLY A 343 48.70 13.25 -16.37
CA GLY A 343 48.24 12.03 -17.05
C GLY A 343 46.74 11.74 -17.00
N TRP A 344 45.95 12.49 -16.22
CA TRP A 344 44.49 12.32 -16.21
C TRP A 344 43.79 13.67 -16.41
N ALA A 345 43.29 13.89 -17.63
CA ALA A 345 42.34 14.98 -17.88
C ALA A 345 40.95 14.54 -17.40
N PRO A 346 40.19 15.40 -16.68
CA PRO A 346 38.80 15.14 -16.39
C PRO A 346 37.99 15.15 -17.70
N ILE A 347 37.23 14.10 -17.98
CA ILE A 347 36.18 14.12 -19.01
C ILE A 347 34.92 14.64 -18.33
N GLY A 348 34.61 15.91 -18.56
CA GLY A 348 33.40 16.57 -18.08
C GLY A 348 33.31 17.96 -18.67
N THR A 349 32.12 18.34 -19.15
CA THR A 349 31.81 19.68 -19.64
C THR A 349 31.96 20.70 -18.50
N GLU A 350 32.66 21.81 -18.76
CA GLU A 350 32.72 22.92 -17.80
C GLU A 350 31.34 23.56 -17.65
N ASP A 351 30.84 23.63 -16.43
CA ASP A 351 29.67 24.46 -16.10
C ASP A 351 30.03 25.93 -16.37
N ARG A 352 29.19 26.61 -17.16
CA ARG A 352 29.35 28.03 -17.51
C ARG A 352 29.55 28.86 -16.24
N ALA A 353 30.69 29.54 -16.17
CA ALA A 353 30.93 30.56 -15.17
C ALA A 353 29.83 31.63 -15.23
N ARG A 354 29.21 31.92 -14.09
CA ARG A 354 28.38 33.11 -13.91
C ARG A 354 29.30 34.32 -14.01
N ASP A 355 29.27 35.01 -15.15
CA ASP A 355 29.86 36.33 -15.26
C ASP A 355 29.12 37.28 -14.29
N LYS A 356 29.87 37.77 -13.31
CA LYS A 356 29.51 38.98 -12.58
C LYS A 356 29.93 40.17 -13.46
N ARG A 357 28.95 40.83 -14.07
CA ARG A 357 28.96 42.27 -14.31
C ARG A 357 27.57 42.82 -14.02
#